data_AF-A0A957L411-F1
#
_entry.id   AF-A0A957L411-F1
#
_cell.length_a   1.000
_cell.length_b   1.000
_cell.length_c   1.000
_cell.angle_alpha   90.00
_cell.angle_beta   90.00
_cell.angle_gamma   90.00
#
_symmetry.space_group_name_H-M   'P 1'
#
loop_
_entity.id
_entity.type
_entity.pdbx_description
1 polymer ?
#
loop_
_entity_poly.entity_id
_entity_poly.type
_entity_poly.pdbx_seq_one_letter_code
_entity_poly.pdbx_strand_id
1 'polypeptide(L)'
;MGNKYARIFWFGLALILVGLGMPARSLAQGQAPDVNLHQCANDSDGSNFTCADGSNLGWKNSQINGNNGSYYLGDFYPNRQVFSNLTAGNQYCFAVGFDYSKGGLPAVDYLGSYDASIPADPTLDTPFTLGIDVPDTTPIPAEPALAGVGTIGGNTFINPTAQVSGDLTLWGGTFTPGSLVYSNPGTGDLDVDFQQSLEYCFTATGPDAVMAFGAHIAWPFEWGHVDRPTGSPYHVSNGSRNGQFTAPRTSETDLVAIS
;
A
#
# COMPACT_ATOMS: atom_id res chain seq x y z
N MET A 1 -7.92 86.96 45.38
CA MET A 1 -8.34 87.87 44.29
C MET A 1 -7.22 87.87 43.25
N GLY A 2 -7.56 87.66 41.97
CA GLY A 2 -6.62 87.23 40.90
C GLY A 2 -5.51 88.25 40.55
N ASN A 3 -4.63 88.00 39.57
CA ASN A 3 -4.75 87.12 38.42
C ASN A 3 -3.41 87.10 37.63
N LYS A 4 -3.13 86.00 36.91
CA LYS A 4 -2.41 85.88 35.60
C LYS A 4 -0.91 85.49 35.52
N TYR A 5 -0.66 84.64 34.50
CA TYR A 5 0.59 84.33 33.74
C TYR A 5 1.52 83.29 34.40
N ALA A 6 2.11 82.28 33.74
CA ALA A 6 2.13 81.85 32.34
C ALA A 6 2.69 80.40 32.21
N ARG A 7 2.09 79.64 31.26
CA ARG A 7 2.66 78.79 30.18
C ARG A 7 3.81 77.80 30.46
N ILE A 8 3.65 76.57 29.94
CA ILE A 8 4.58 75.77 29.05
C ILE A 8 4.07 74.30 29.08
N PHE A 9 3.28 73.88 28.08
CA PHE A 9 3.66 73.07 26.88
C PHE A 9 4.17 71.66 27.20
N TRP A 10 3.50 70.59 26.72
CA TRP A 10 4.16 69.42 26.11
C TRP A 10 3.20 68.62 25.19
N PHE A 11 3.61 68.62 23.92
CA PHE A 11 3.38 67.80 22.73
C PHE A 11 2.42 66.61 22.72
N GLY A 12 1.65 66.56 21.64
CA GLY A 12 0.85 65.42 21.22
C GLY A 12 1.63 64.31 20.51
N LEU A 13 0.95 63.16 20.42
CA LEU A 13 1.25 62.07 19.51
C LEU A 13 -0.09 61.47 19.06
N ALA A 14 -0.58 61.85 17.89
CA ALA A 14 -1.69 61.17 17.24
C ALA A 14 -1.11 60.09 16.33
N LEU A 15 -1.26 58.82 16.73
CA LEU A 15 -0.88 57.66 15.93
C LEU A 15 -2.02 57.39 14.92
N ILE A 16 -1.81 57.74 13.66
CA ILE A 16 -2.70 57.35 12.56
C ILE A 16 -2.25 55.97 12.06
N LEU A 17 -2.99 54.93 12.43
CA LEU A 17 -2.85 53.57 11.89
C LEU A 17 -3.67 53.46 10.60
N VAL A 18 -3.00 53.58 9.45
CA VAL A 18 -3.54 53.09 8.16
C VAL A 18 -2.78 51.82 7.83
N GLY A 19 -3.35 50.68 8.19
CA GLY A 19 -2.88 49.36 7.80
C GLY A 19 -3.90 48.70 6.87
N LEU A 20 -3.54 48.59 5.60
CA LEU A 20 -4.32 47.97 4.52
C LEU A 20 -4.79 46.57 4.91
N GLY A 21 -6.10 46.32 4.83
CA GLY A 21 -6.68 44.98 4.92
C GLY A 21 -6.31 44.17 3.69
N MET A 22 -5.17 43.50 3.72
CA MET A 22 -4.91 42.40 2.78
C MET A 22 -5.80 41.23 3.20
N PRO A 23 -6.69 40.70 2.33
CA PRO A 23 -7.36 39.45 2.63
C PRO A 23 -6.27 38.38 2.71
N ALA A 24 -6.16 37.74 3.87
CA ALA A 24 -5.40 36.51 4.00
C ALA A 24 -5.97 35.51 2.98
N ARG A 25 -5.26 35.30 1.87
CA ARG A 25 -5.55 34.20 0.96
C ARG A 25 -5.19 32.93 1.75
N SER A 26 -6.19 32.29 2.32
CA SER A 26 -6.04 30.92 2.78
C SER A 26 -5.65 30.11 1.55
N LEU A 27 -4.39 29.66 1.49
CA LEU A 27 -4.01 28.65 0.52
C LEU A 27 -4.84 27.42 0.92
N ALA A 28 -5.77 27.00 0.07
CA ALA A 28 -6.37 25.70 0.22
C ALA A 28 -5.23 24.69 0.17
N GLN A 29 -4.86 24.15 1.33
CA GLN A 29 -3.90 23.07 1.41
C GLN A 29 -4.58 21.89 0.72
N GLY A 30 -4.09 21.52 -0.46
CA GLY A 30 -4.62 20.36 -1.19
C GLY A 30 -4.62 19.15 -0.26
N GLN A 31 -5.71 18.38 -0.30
CA GLN A 31 -5.83 17.17 0.50
C GLN A 31 -4.67 16.23 0.16
N ALA A 32 -4.03 15.64 1.19
CA ALA A 32 -2.91 14.75 0.98
C ALA A 32 -3.36 13.50 0.17
N PRO A 33 -2.49 12.96 -0.71
CA PRO A 33 -2.76 11.68 -1.37
C PRO A 33 -3.12 10.61 -0.35
N ASP A 34 -4.17 9.85 -0.63
CA ASP A 34 -4.62 8.73 0.21
C ASP A 34 -4.48 7.41 -0.55
N VAL A 35 -4.22 6.33 0.18
CA VAL A 35 -4.10 4.98 -0.38
C VAL A 35 -4.68 3.93 0.58
N ASN A 36 -5.62 3.14 0.08
CA ASN A 36 -6.25 2.05 0.82
C ASN A 36 -5.90 0.70 0.19
N LEU A 37 -5.41 -0.24 1.00
CA LEU A 37 -5.15 -1.62 0.56
C LEU A 37 -6.42 -2.45 0.71
N HIS A 38 -6.81 -3.14 -0.35
CA HIS A 38 -7.86 -4.11 -0.32
C HIS A 38 -7.33 -5.47 -0.75
N GLN A 39 -7.78 -6.51 -0.06
CA GLN A 39 -7.43 -7.89 -0.35
C GLN A 39 -8.70 -8.65 -0.71
N CYS A 40 -8.57 -9.58 -1.65
CA CYS A 40 -9.70 -10.36 -2.11
C CYS A 40 -10.04 -11.49 -1.13
N ALA A 41 -11.18 -11.41 -0.45
CA ALA A 41 -11.75 -12.44 0.40
C ALA A 41 -12.70 -13.31 -0.42
N ASN A 42 -12.28 -14.53 -0.80
CA ASN A 42 -13.03 -15.39 -1.72
C ASN A 42 -13.97 -16.41 -1.03
N ASP A 43 -14.11 -16.42 0.30
CA ASP A 43 -14.95 -17.43 0.99
C ASP A 43 -15.38 -17.06 2.43
N SER A 44 -16.08 -15.95 2.66
CA SER A 44 -16.48 -15.59 4.03
C SER A 44 -17.68 -16.37 4.61
N ASP A 45 -18.39 -17.20 3.82
CA ASP A 45 -19.71 -17.72 4.21
C ASP A 45 -20.35 -18.72 3.22
N GLY A 46 -19.59 -19.30 2.27
CA GLY A 46 -20.13 -20.27 1.31
C GLY A 46 -21.09 -19.68 0.25
N SER A 47 -21.20 -18.36 0.16
CA SER A 47 -21.93 -17.65 -0.89
C SER A 47 -20.98 -16.88 -1.80
N ASN A 48 -20.14 -17.60 -2.54
CA ASN A 48 -19.72 -17.22 -3.90
C ASN A 48 -19.30 -15.74 -4.11
N PHE A 49 -18.52 -15.15 -3.20
CA PHE A 49 -18.03 -13.78 -3.37
C PHE A 49 -16.72 -13.82 -4.14
N THR A 50 -16.83 -13.63 -5.45
CA THR A 50 -15.66 -13.44 -6.29
C THR A 50 -15.36 -11.95 -6.32
N CYS A 51 -14.09 -11.57 -6.28
CA CYS A 51 -13.69 -10.16 -6.46
C CYS A 51 -13.91 -9.66 -7.90
N ALA A 52 -14.73 -10.37 -8.69
CA ALA A 52 -15.03 -10.17 -10.10
C ALA A 52 -16.55 -10.18 -10.41
N ASP A 53 -17.45 -10.45 -9.45
CA ASP A 53 -18.89 -10.62 -9.72
C ASP A 53 -19.71 -9.33 -9.77
N GLY A 54 -19.05 -8.17 -9.79
CA GLY A 54 -19.73 -6.88 -9.76
C GLY A 54 -20.22 -6.46 -8.37
N SER A 55 -20.01 -7.27 -7.33
CA SER A 55 -20.22 -6.88 -5.94
C SER A 55 -18.89 -6.58 -5.25
N ASN A 56 -18.80 -5.46 -4.52
CA ASN A 56 -17.61 -5.15 -3.71
C ASN A 56 -17.42 -6.08 -2.50
N LEU A 57 -18.28 -7.08 -2.32
CA LEU A 57 -18.32 -7.86 -1.10
C LEU A 57 -17.05 -8.69 -0.92
N GLY A 58 -16.36 -9.05 -2.01
CA GLY A 58 -15.08 -9.75 -1.97
C GLY A 58 -13.89 -8.86 -1.56
N TRP A 59 -13.88 -7.57 -1.89
CA TRP A 59 -12.73 -6.70 -1.58
C TRP A 59 -12.80 -6.14 -0.17
N LYS A 60 -11.88 -6.57 0.71
CA LYS A 60 -11.85 -6.14 2.11
C LYS A 60 -10.67 -5.21 2.37
N ASN A 61 -10.91 -4.10 3.08
CA ASN A 61 -9.85 -3.27 3.67
C ASN A 61 -9.38 -3.91 5.00
N SER A 62 -8.97 -5.18 4.92
CA SER A 62 -8.51 -5.99 6.05
C SER A 62 -7.67 -7.15 5.52
N GLN A 63 -6.85 -7.74 6.39
CA GLN A 63 -6.08 -8.93 6.04
C GLN A 63 -7.00 -10.13 5.74
N ILE A 64 -6.66 -10.90 4.72
CA ILE A 64 -7.24 -12.22 4.47
C ILE A 64 -6.79 -13.18 5.56
N ASN A 65 -7.70 -14.06 5.98
CA ASN A 65 -7.44 -15.09 6.98
C ASN A 65 -8.38 -16.27 6.72
N GLY A 66 -8.25 -17.33 7.53
CA GLY A 66 -9.03 -18.55 7.37
C GLY A 66 -10.56 -18.40 7.51
N ASN A 67 -11.07 -17.24 7.96
CA ASN A 67 -12.50 -16.96 8.07
C ASN A 67 -13.07 -16.24 6.84
N ASN A 68 -12.23 -15.70 5.95
CA ASN A 68 -12.69 -14.90 4.81
C ASN A 68 -11.99 -15.24 3.48
N GLY A 69 -10.93 -16.05 3.51
CA GLY A 69 -10.22 -16.53 2.33
C GLY A 69 -10.05 -18.05 2.33
N SER A 70 -10.38 -18.64 1.20
CA SER A 70 -10.05 -20.01 0.79
C SER A 70 -9.05 -19.99 -0.35
N TYR A 71 -7.83 -19.55 -0.04
CA TYR A 71 -6.65 -19.74 -0.89
C TYR A 71 -5.84 -20.94 -0.39
N TYR A 72 -5.21 -21.64 -1.32
CA TYR A 72 -4.33 -22.76 -1.03
C TYR A 72 -2.87 -22.33 -1.15
N LEU A 73 -1.98 -23.16 -0.62
CA LEU A 73 -0.54 -22.98 -0.79
C LEU A 73 -0.19 -23.00 -2.29
N GLY A 74 0.64 -22.07 -2.73
CA GLY A 74 0.96 -21.85 -4.14
C GLY A 74 -0.05 -20.98 -4.90
N ASP A 75 -1.16 -20.57 -4.30
CA ASP A 75 -2.07 -19.62 -4.93
C ASP A 75 -1.57 -18.18 -4.82
N PHE A 76 -1.97 -17.36 -5.78
CA PHE A 76 -1.94 -15.92 -5.68
C PHE A 76 -3.29 -15.42 -5.19
N TYR A 77 -3.30 -14.67 -4.09
CA TYR A 77 -4.50 -13.91 -3.73
C TYR A 77 -4.43 -12.50 -4.33
N PRO A 78 -5.51 -12.03 -4.98
CA PRO A 78 -5.57 -10.68 -5.54
C PRO A 78 -5.54 -9.60 -4.46
N ASN A 79 -4.77 -8.55 -4.72
CA ASN A 79 -4.66 -7.34 -3.92
C ASN A 79 -4.83 -6.11 -4.81
N ARG A 80 -5.37 -5.02 -4.25
CA ARG A 80 -5.41 -3.71 -4.90
C ARG A 80 -5.10 -2.57 -3.93
N GLN A 81 -4.40 -1.56 -4.40
CA GLN A 81 -4.26 -0.26 -3.74
C GLN A 81 -5.15 0.75 -4.47
N VAL A 82 -6.10 1.34 -3.75
CA VAL A 82 -7.03 2.35 -4.28
C VAL A 82 -6.55 3.73 -3.81
N PHE A 83 -6.22 4.59 -4.77
CA PHE A 83 -5.70 5.92 -4.54
C PHE A 83 -6.78 6.97 -4.73
N SER A 84 -6.74 8.01 -3.90
CA SER A 84 -7.55 9.21 -4.07
C SER A 84 -6.75 10.47 -3.72
N ASN A 85 -7.31 11.64 -4.01
CA ASN A 85 -6.68 12.95 -3.79
C ASN A 85 -5.35 13.12 -4.55
N LEU A 86 -5.22 12.46 -5.70
CA LEU A 86 -4.08 12.65 -6.59
C LEU A 86 -4.26 13.94 -7.40
N THR A 87 -3.14 14.48 -7.87
CA THR A 87 -3.12 15.60 -8.81
C THR A 87 -2.57 15.10 -10.14
N ALA A 88 -3.36 15.24 -11.20
CA ALA A 88 -2.95 14.82 -12.54
C ALA A 88 -1.61 15.48 -12.94
N GLY A 89 -0.69 14.69 -13.48
CA GLY A 89 0.65 15.11 -13.86
C GLY A 89 1.68 15.05 -12.73
N ASN A 90 1.28 14.85 -11.47
CA ASN A 90 2.24 14.64 -10.38
C ASN A 90 2.69 13.17 -10.33
N GLN A 91 3.96 12.98 -9.97
CA GLN A 91 4.53 11.66 -9.70
C GLN A 91 4.35 11.31 -8.22
N TYR A 92 3.96 10.07 -7.97
CA TYR A 92 3.81 9.48 -6.65
C TYR A 92 4.60 8.18 -6.56
N CYS A 93 5.16 7.90 -5.39
CA CYS A 93 5.93 6.70 -5.12
C CYS A 93 5.40 6.01 -3.86
N PHE A 94 5.08 4.73 -4.01
CA PHE A 94 4.52 3.88 -2.98
C PHE A 94 5.31 2.58 -2.89
N ALA A 95 4.97 1.76 -1.92
CA ALA A 95 5.49 0.43 -1.79
C ALA A 95 4.38 -0.56 -1.43
N VAL A 96 4.60 -1.80 -1.83
CA VAL A 96 3.90 -2.97 -1.29
C VAL A 96 4.86 -3.63 -0.31
N GLY A 97 4.45 -3.80 0.93
CA GLY A 97 5.19 -4.58 1.93
C GLY A 97 4.52 -5.93 2.13
N PHE A 98 5.29 -7.00 2.34
CA PHE A 98 4.76 -8.33 2.66
C PHE A 98 5.66 -9.08 3.63
N ASP A 99 5.05 -9.93 4.45
CA ASP A 99 5.79 -10.86 5.31
C ASP A 99 6.33 -11.99 4.42
N TYR A 100 7.64 -12.09 4.28
CA TYR A 100 8.31 -13.17 3.54
C TYR A 100 8.44 -14.44 4.39
N SER A 101 8.73 -14.26 5.68
CA SER A 101 8.74 -15.34 6.67
C SER A 101 8.19 -14.87 8.01
N LYS A 102 7.56 -15.80 8.72
CA LYS A 102 7.01 -15.59 10.06
C LYS A 102 7.16 -16.84 10.91
N GLY A 103 7.81 -16.72 12.06
CA GLY A 103 7.96 -17.80 13.04
C GLY A 103 8.70 -19.02 12.50
N GLY A 104 9.68 -18.83 11.62
CA GLY A 104 10.43 -19.94 11.01
C GLY A 104 9.83 -20.50 9.72
N LEU A 105 8.70 -19.94 9.25
CA LEU A 105 7.91 -20.49 8.14
C LEU A 105 7.78 -19.44 7.02
N PRO A 106 7.87 -19.83 5.75
CA PRO A 106 7.70 -18.91 4.63
C PRO A 106 6.24 -18.53 4.45
N ALA A 107 5.97 -17.26 4.16
CA ALA A 107 4.63 -16.70 4.11
C ALA A 107 4.26 -16.27 2.68
N VAL A 108 4.53 -15.02 2.30
CA VAL A 108 4.45 -14.55 0.91
C VAL A 108 5.86 -14.53 0.34
N ASP A 109 6.15 -15.45 -0.57
CA ASP A 109 7.49 -15.62 -1.13
C ASP A 109 7.76 -14.64 -2.29
N TYR A 110 6.76 -14.22 -3.07
CA TYR A 110 6.91 -13.18 -4.10
C TYR A 110 5.56 -12.59 -4.56
N LEU A 111 5.63 -11.54 -5.38
CA LEU A 111 4.46 -10.89 -6.00
C LEU A 111 4.29 -11.32 -7.46
N GLY A 112 3.04 -11.36 -7.94
CA GLY A 112 2.68 -11.72 -9.31
C GLY A 112 1.51 -10.90 -9.85
N SER A 113 0.93 -11.36 -10.96
CA SER A 113 -0.29 -10.76 -11.52
C SER A 113 -1.48 -11.02 -10.60
N TYR A 114 -2.39 -10.03 -10.51
CA TYR A 114 -3.52 -10.07 -9.57
C TYR A 114 -4.51 -11.20 -9.86
N ASP A 115 -4.60 -11.66 -11.11
CA ASP A 115 -5.55 -12.66 -11.60
C ASP A 115 -4.91 -14.04 -11.82
N ALA A 116 -3.70 -14.27 -11.27
CA ALA A 116 -2.92 -15.48 -11.57
C ALA A 116 -3.58 -16.79 -11.08
N SER A 117 -4.27 -16.79 -9.94
CA SER A 117 -4.99 -17.99 -9.44
C SER A 117 -6.50 -17.93 -9.62
N ILE A 118 -7.10 -16.75 -9.51
CA ILE A 118 -8.55 -16.56 -9.63
C ILE A 118 -8.87 -15.29 -10.44
N PRO A 119 -9.99 -15.24 -11.16
CA PRO A 119 -10.49 -14.00 -11.72
C PRO A 119 -10.76 -12.96 -10.63
N ALA A 120 -10.32 -11.73 -10.87
CA ALA A 120 -10.63 -10.58 -10.04
C ALA A 120 -10.85 -9.34 -10.92
N ASP A 121 -11.62 -8.39 -10.42
CA ASP A 121 -11.80 -7.07 -11.00
C ASP A 121 -11.31 -6.03 -9.97
N PRO A 122 -10.06 -5.54 -10.11
CA PRO A 122 -9.52 -4.52 -9.24
C PRO A 122 -10.25 -3.18 -9.32
N THR A 123 -11.00 -2.94 -10.40
CA THR A 123 -11.67 -1.66 -10.67
C THR A 123 -13.09 -1.57 -10.09
N LEU A 124 -13.63 -2.65 -9.50
CA LEU A 124 -14.95 -2.61 -8.86
C LEU A 124 -15.09 -1.49 -7.84
N ASP A 125 -16.18 -0.73 -7.93
CA ASP A 125 -16.50 0.42 -7.08
C ASP A 125 -15.45 1.54 -7.12
N THR A 126 -14.70 1.61 -8.21
CA THR A 126 -13.81 2.72 -8.54
C THR A 126 -14.35 3.46 -9.78
N PRO A 127 -13.80 4.63 -10.13
CA PRO A 127 -14.19 5.33 -11.36
C PRO A 127 -13.79 4.60 -12.65
N PHE A 128 -12.96 3.54 -12.56
CA PHE A 128 -12.48 2.77 -13.70
C PHE A 128 -13.36 1.55 -13.95
N THR A 129 -13.35 1.06 -15.19
CA THR A 129 -14.09 -0.14 -15.60
C THR A 129 -13.18 -1.13 -16.33
N LEU A 130 -13.06 -2.33 -15.77
CA LEU A 130 -12.28 -3.43 -16.34
C LEU A 130 -12.74 -3.77 -17.77
N GLY A 131 -11.77 -3.97 -18.67
CA GLY A 131 -12.02 -4.27 -20.09
C GLY A 131 -12.49 -3.09 -20.93
N ILE A 132 -12.76 -1.93 -20.32
CA ILE A 132 -13.05 -0.67 -21.00
C ILE A 132 -11.88 0.28 -20.87
N ASP A 133 -11.46 0.56 -19.63
CA ASP A 133 -10.29 1.39 -19.37
C ASP A 133 -9.01 0.58 -19.54
N VAL A 134 -8.07 1.15 -20.30
CA VAL A 134 -6.78 0.53 -20.59
C VAL A 134 -5.82 0.78 -19.44
N PRO A 135 -5.38 -0.25 -18.70
CA PRO A 135 -4.36 -0.08 -17.69
C PRO A 135 -2.97 0.10 -18.30
N ASP A 136 -2.08 0.70 -17.54
CA ASP A 136 -0.64 0.56 -17.72
C ASP A 136 -0.13 -0.65 -16.96
N THR A 137 0.86 -1.35 -17.50
CA THR A 137 1.43 -2.57 -16.89
C THR A 137 2.94 -2.50 -16.88
N THR A 138 3.55 -3.09 -15.85
CA THR A 138 5.00 -3.22 -15.77
C THR A 138 5.37 -4.58 -15.17
N PRO A 139 6.39 -5.28 -15.73
CA PRO A 139 6.88 -6.53 -15.16
C PRO A 139 7.37 -6.37 -13.73
N ILE A 140 6.98 -7.30 -12.87
CA ILE A 140 7.50 -7.42 -11.51
C ILE A 140 8.91 -8.01 -11.61
N PRO A 141 9.95 -7.34 -11.06
CA PRO A 141 11.29 -7.91 -10.99
C PRO A 141 11.30 -9.24 -10.24
N ALA A 142 12.26 -10.10 -10.57
CA ALA A 142 12.46 -11.33 -9.81
C ALA A 142 12.77 -11.02 -8.34
N GLU A 143 12.13 -11.72 -7.42
CA GLU A 143 12.34 -11.59 -5.99
C GLU A 143 13.78 -12.04 -5.63
N PRO A 144 14.63 -11.12 -5.14
CA PRO A 144 16.00 -11.45 -4.78
C PRO A 144 16.11 -12.52 -3.69
N ALA A 145 15.17 -12.56 -2.73
CA ALA A 145 15.18 -13.55 -1.65
C ALA A 145 14.94 -14.99 -2.15
N LEU A 146 14.22 -15.18 -3.26
CA LEU A 146 14.01 -16.51 -3.87
C LEU A 146 15.31 -17.14 -4.38
N ALA A 147 16.23 -16.32 -4.89
CA ALA A 147 17.54 -16.78 -5.33
C ALA A 147 18.43 -17.25 -4.16
N GLY A 148 18.10 -16.82 -2.93
CA GLY A 148 18.85 -17.06 -1.72
C GLY A 148 18.31 -18.16 -0.81
N VAL A 149 17.14 -18.75 -1.09
CA VAL A 149 16.50 -19.75 -0.20
C VAL A 149 17.42 -20.94 0.02
N GLY A 150 18.09 -20.88 1.16
CA GLY A 150 19.06 -21.85 1.63
C GLY A 150 18.51 -22.44 2.92
N THR A 151 18.08 -23.69 2.83
CA THR A 151 18.09 -24.68 3.91
C THR A 151 17.60 -24.21 5.30
N ILE A 152 16.33 -24.47 5.67
CA ILE A 152 15.93 -24.34 7.09
C ILE A 152 16.37 -25.60 7.84
N GLY A 153 17.04 -25.44 8.98
CA GLY A 153 17.34 -26.54 9.90
C GLY A 153 18.14 -27.70 9.29
N GLY A 154 18.90 -27.46 8.20
CA GLY A 154 19.63 -28.50 7.46
C GLY A 154 18.84 -29.18 6.32
N ASN A 155 17.58 -28.82 6.09
CA ASN A 155 16.76 -29.34 4.99
C ASN A 155 16.68 -28.33 3.85
N THR A 156 17.21 -28.70 2.67
CA THR A 156 17.03 -27.91 1.45
C THR A 156 15.57 -27.99 1.01
N PHE A 157 14.82 -26.90 1.14
CA PHE A 157 13.49 -26.84 0.56
C PHE A 157 13.59 -26.69 -0.94
N ILE A 158 12.81 -27.52 -1.64
CA ILE A 158 12.64 -27.42 -3.08
C ILE A 158 11.62 -26.31 -3.30
N ASN A 159 12.11 -25.07 -3.27
CA ASN A 159 11.42 -23.87 -3.72
C ASN A 159 10.90 -24.10 -5.15
N PRO A 160 9.78 -23.50 -5.62
CA PRO A 160 9.70 -23.20 -7.04
C PRO A 160 10.97 -22.45 -7.44
N THR A 161 11.89 -23.12 -8.14
CA THR A 161 13.23 -22.60 -8.47
C THR A 161 13.22 -21.33 -9.33
N ALA A 162 12.03 -20.81 -9.67
CA ALA A 162 11.81 -19.56 -10.35
C ALA A 162 10.44 -18.98 -9.95
N GLN A 163 10.43 -17.68 -9.66
CA GLN A 163 9.21 -16.87 -9.64
C GLN A 163 8.48 -17.00 -10.99
N VAL A 164 7.17 -17.21 -10.93
CA VAL A 164 6.31 -17.08 -12.12
C VAL A 164 6.27 -15.61 -12.51
N SER A 165 6.51 -15.31 -13.80
CA SER A 165 6.44 -13.94 -14.32
C SER A 165 5.05 -13.36 -14.08
N GLY A 166 5.00 -12.10 -13.64
CA GLY A 166 3.76 -11.36 -13.44
C GLY A 166 3.99 -9.86 -13.55
N ASP A 167 2.90 -9.11 -13.63
CA ASP A 167 2.91 -7.67 -13.85
C ASP A 167 2.16 -6.93 -12.72
N LEU A 168 2.65 -5.76 -12.34
CA LEU A 168 1.80 -4.77 -11.67
C LEU A 168 0.89 -4.14 -12.72
N THR A 169 -0.38 -3.96 -12.38
CA THR A 169 -1.37 -3.36 -13.28
C THR A 169 -1.94 -2.09 -12.66
N LEU A 170 -1.95 -0.98 -13.41
CA LEU A 170 -2.33 0.35 -12.93
C LEU A 170 -3.40 0.99 -13.82
N TRP A 171 -4.53 1.38 -13.23
CA TRP A 171 -5.51 2.28 -13.82
C TRP A 171 -5.37 3.68 -13.23
N GLY A 172 -5.64 4.72 -14.03
CA GLY A 172 -5.55 6.12 -13.56
C GLY A 172 -4.14 6.69 -13.44
N GLY A 173 -3.15 6.03 -14.05
CA GLY A 173 -1.76 6.49 -14.03
C GLY A 173 -0.88 5.79 -15.06
N THR A 174 0.39 6.18 -15.08
CA THR A 174 1.44 5.55 -15.89
C THR A 174 2.66 5.30 -15.02
N PHE A 175 3.13 4.06 -14.97
CA PHE A 175 4.32 3.69 -14.23
C PHE A 175 5.53 4.49 -14.71
N THR A 176 6.39 4.83 -13.74
CA THR A 176 7.70 5.41 -14.04
C THR A 176 8.64 4.27 -14.43
N PRO A 177 9.20 4.28 -15.66
CA PRO A 177 10.08 3.22 -16.10
C PRO A 177 11.25 3.00 -15.14
N GLY A 178 11.50 1.74 -14.76
CA GLY A 178 12.61 1.37 -13.87
C GLY A 178 12.42 1.76 -12.41
N SER A 179 11.23 2.21 -11.99
CA SER A 179 10.97 2.55 -10.58
C SER A 179 10.73 1.34 -9.67
N LEU A 180 10.55 0.16 -10.24
CA LEU A 180 10.29 -1.06 -9.47
C LEU A 180 11.57 -1.58 -8.82
N VAL A 181 11.68 -1.45 -7.50
CA VAL A 181 12.88 -1.80 -6.74
C VAL A 181 12.52 -2.40 -5.39
N TYR A 182 13.18 -3.49 -5.03
CA TYR A 182 13.10 -4.05 -3.69
C TYR A 182 13.96 -3.25 -2.70
N SER A 183 13.36 -2.74 -1.64
CA SER A 183 14.03 -1.80 -0.71
C SER A 183 14.85 -2.47 0.40
N ASN A 184 14.66 -3.78 0.59
CA ASN A 184 15.43 -4.59 1.54
C ASN A 184 15.54 -6.04 1.03
N PRO A 185 16.36 -6.33 0.00
CA PRO A 185 16.49 -7.69 -0.52
C PRO A 185 17.11 -8.58 0.56
N GLY A 186 16.28 -9.42 1.20
CA GLY A 186 16.76 -10.38 2.19
C GLY A 186 17.56 -11.50 1.53
N THR A 187 18.22 -12.32 2.35
CA THR A 187 18.92 -13.52 1.87
C THR A 187 17.99 -14.73 1.72
N GLY A 188 16.67 -14.57 1.90
CA GLY A 188 15.74 -15.69 2.00
C GLY A 188 15.90 -16.51 3.28
N ASP A 189 16.43 -15.89 4.35
CA ASP A 189 16.53 -16.51 5.67
C ASP A 189 15.13 -16.62 6.30
N LEU A 190 14.70 -17.87 6.52
CA LEU A 190 13.38 -18.17 7.07
C LEU A 190 13.42 -18.36 8.59
N ASP A 191 14.60 -18.46 9.22
CA ASP A 191 14.75 -18.64 10.68
C ASP A 191 14.42 -17.35 11.47
N VAL A 192 14.29 -16.23 10.77
CA VAL A 192 13.87 -14.94 11.31
C VAL A 192 12.55 -14.49 10.69
N ASP A 193 11.80 -13.67 11.40
CA ASP A 193 10.71 -12.90 10.80
C ASP A 193 11.31 -11.90 9.80
N PHE A 194 10.99 -12.07 8.52
CA PHE A 194 11.53 -11.24 7.46
C PHE A 194 10.41 -10.59 6.66
N GLN A 195 10.56 -9.29 6.41
CA GLN A 195 9.60 -8.48 5.66
C GLN A 195 10.30 -7.89 4.45
N GLN A 196 9.64 -8.06 3.31
CA GLN A 196 10.11 -7.61 2.01
C GLN A 196 9.21 -6.46 1.54
N SER A 197 9.77 -5.56 0.73
CA SER A 197 8.98 -4.50 0.14
C SER A 197 9.43 -4.18 -1.29
N LEU A 198 8.44 -4.09 -2.19
CA LEU A 198 8.60 -3.67 -3.58
C LEU A 198 8.09 -2.24 -3.71
N GLU A 199 8.99 -1.33 -4.03
CA GLU A 199 8.68 0.07 -4.33
C GLU A 199 8.33 0.24 -5.79
N TYR A 200 7.50 1.24 -6.09
CA TYR A 200 7.17 1.64 -7.44
C TYR A 200 6.74 3.11 -7.47
N CYS A 201 6.86 3.75 -8.62
CA CYS A 201 6.38 5.12 -8.83
C CYS A 201 5.50 5.20 -10.08
N PHE A 202 4.54 6.12 -10.09
CA PHE A 202 3.71 6.41 -11.24
C PHE A 202 3.35 7.89 -11.33
N THR A 203 3.00 8.35 -12.53
CA THR A 203 2.42 9.67 -12.77
C THR A 203 0.90 9.53 -12.86
N ALA A 204 0.16 10.28 -12.03
CA ALA A 204 -1.30 10.21 -12.01
C ALA A 204 -1.90 10.89 -13.26
N THR A 205 -2.93 10.30 -13.86
CA THR A 205 -3.69 10.92 -14.97
C THR A 205 -4.95 11.64 -14.50
N GLY A 206 -5.36 11.42 -13.25
CA GLY A 206 -6.56 11.99 -12.63
C GLY A 206 -6.44 12.03 -11.10
N PRO A 207 -7.56 12.30 -10.40
CA PRO A 207 -7.60 12.34 -8.94
C PRO A 207 -7.59 10.96 -8.26
N ASP A 208 -7.89 9.90 -9.02
CA ASP A 208 -7.99 8.52 -8.54
C ASP A 208 -7.08 7.62 -9.37
N ALA A 209 -6.63 6.52 -8.76
CA ALA A 209 -5.90 5.44 -9.43
C ALA A 209 -6.14 4.11 -8.72
N VAL A 210 -5.88 3.00 -9.39
CA VAL A 210 -5.95 1.65 -8.81
C VAL A 210 -4.73 0.86 -9.26
N MET A 211 -3.94 0.36 -8.33
CA MET A 211 -2.81 -0.54 -8.61
C MET A 211 -3.13 -1.93 -8.10
N ALA A 212 -3.01 -2.95 -8.94
CA ALA A 212 -3.35 -4.34 -8.62
C ALA A 212 -2.13 -5.28 -8.77
N PHE A 213 -2.08 -6.27 -7.89
CA PHE A 213 -1.05 -7.31 -7.87
C PHE A 213 -1.56 -8.57 -7.16
N GLY A 214 -0.90 -9.70 -7.39
CA GLY A 214 -1.11 -10.95 -6.66
C GLY A 214 -0.01 -11.15 -5.61
N ALA A 215 -0.35 -11.69 -4.46
CA ALA A 215 0.64 -12.15 -3.48
C ALA A 215 0.66 -13.68 -3.48
N HIS A 216 1.79 -14.28 -3.81
CA HIS A 216 1.94 -15.73 -3.89
C HIS A 216 2.10 -16.30 -2.49
N ILE A 217 1.32 -17.33 -2.19
CA ILE A 217 1.42 -18.08 -0.94
C ILE A 217 2.51 -19.13 -1.12
N ALA A 218 3.50 -19.14 -0.24
CA ALA A 218 4.61 -20.08 -0.27
C ALA A 218 4.14 -21.56 -0.25
N TRP A 219 4.95 -22.47 -0.81
CA TRP A 219 4.54 -23.85 -1.11
C TRP A 219 4.58 -24.83 0.09
N PRO A 220 3.82 -25.95 0.07
CA PRO A 220 3.65 -26.85 1.22
C PRO A 220 4.88 -27.62 1.69
N PHE A 221 5.90 -27.81 0.83
CA PHE A 221 7.10 -28.53 1.24
C PHE A 221 7.85 -27.80 2.35
N GLU A 222 7.64 -26.50 2.51
CA GLU A 222 8.27 -25.65 3.52
C GLU A 222 7.56 -25.68 4.88
N TRP A 223 6.38 -26.30 4.95
CA TRP A 223 5.47 -26.27 6.10
C TRP A 223 5.31 -27.62 6.81
N GLY A 224 6.01 -28.67 6.38
CA GLY A 224 5.93 -29.98 7.04
C GLY A 224 4.55 -30.65 7.00
N HIS A 225 3.76 -30.42 5.94
CA HIS A 225 2.40 -30.98 5.71
C HIS A 225 1.29 -30.40 6.61
N VAL A 226 1.15 -29.07 6.69
CA VAL A 226 -0.09 -28.44 7.15
C VAL A 226 -0.79 -27.76 5.97
N ASP A 227 -1.95 -28.28 5.58
CA ASP A 227 -2.67 -27.83 4.38
C ASP A 227 -3.21 -26.39 4.49
N ARG A 228 -3.30 -25.84 5.71
CA ARG A 228 -3.78 -24.49 6.02
C ARG A 228 -3.17 -24.01 7.35
N PRO A 229 -1.97 -23.40 7.35
CA PRO A 229 -1.43 -22.88 8.60
C PRO A 229 -2.35 -21.81 9.19
N THR A 230 -2.92 -22.11 10.35
CA THR A 230 -3.79 -21.19 11.10
C THR A 230 -2.95 -20.10 11.72
N GLY A 231 -3.32 -18.82 11.54
CA GLY A 231 -2.60 -17.69 12.18
C GLY A 231 -2.29 -16.49 11.29
N SER A 232 -2.68 -16.51 10.00
CA SER A 232 -2.52 -15.39 9.06
C SER A 232 -1.06 -14.91 8.90
N PRO A 233 -0.12 -15.76 8.48
CA PRO A 233 1.23 -15.28 8.13
C PRO A 233 1.23 -14.44 6.84
N TYR A 234 0.14 -14.44 6.06
CA TYR A 234 0.01 -13.80 4.76
C TYR A 234 -0.29 -12.30 4.83
N HIS A 235 0.58 -11.53 5.49
CA HIS A 235 0.37 -10.10 5.60
C HIS A 235 0.91 -9.36 4.38
N VAL A 236 0.06 -8.49 3.82
CA VAL A 236 0.44 -7.48 2.83
C VAL A 236 0.06 -6.10 3.37
N SER A 237 0.86 -5.08 3.08
CA SER A 237 0.72 -3.73 3.63
C SER A 237 1.09 -2.64 2.62
N ASN A 238 0.62 -1.42 2.87
CA ASN A 238 1.04 -0.22 2.13
C ASN A 238 2.35 0.34 2.70
N GLY A 239 3.24 0.83 1.84
CA GLY A 239 4.34 1.73 2.19
C GLY A 239 4.32 3.02 1.36
N SER A 240 4.92 4.11 1.86
CA SER A 240 5.01 5.40 1.14
C SER A 240 6.31 6.13 1.44
N ARG A 241 6.93 6.74 0.42
CA ARG A 241 8.14 7.60 0.57
C ARG A 241 7.89 9.10 0.52
N ASN A 242 6.68 9.58 0.22
CA ASN A 242 6.40 11.02 0.05
C ASN A 242 5.23 11.53 0.92
N GLY A 243 5.27 11.28 2.24
CA GLY A 243 4.46 12.09 3.17
C GLY A 243 4.00 11.48 4.49
N GLN A 244 4.03 10.14 4.65
CA GLN A 244 4.02 9.33 5.88
C GLN A 244 3.23 8.03 5.64
N PHE A 245 3.93 6.90 5.55
CA PHE A 245 3.60 5.71 6.35
C PHE A 245 4.92 5.02 6.71
N THR A 246 5.23 5.07 8.00
CA THR A 246 6.35 4.36 8.63
C THR A 246 6.11 2.86 8.59
N ALA A 247 7.23 2.12 8.56
CA ALA A 247 7.37 0.67 8.51
C ALA A 247 6.23 -0.17 9.15
N PRO A 248 6.00 -1.39 8.63
CA PRO A 248 5.10 -2.38 9.24
C PRO A 248 5.29 -2.44 10.76
N ARG A 249 4.19 -2.16 11.49
CA ARG A 249 4.18 -2.18 12.95
C ARG A 249 4.33 -3.62 13.43
N THR A 250 5.48 -3.92 14.03
CA THR A 250 5.59 -4.99 15.01
C THR A 250 4.93 -4.52 16.31
N SER A 251 3.90 -5.25 16.75
CA SER A 251 3.23 -5.19 18.06
C SER A 251 1.92 -4.40 18.19
N GLU A 252 1.01 -5.10 18.86
CA GLU A 252 -0.37 -4.83 19.19
C GLU A 252 -0.46 -3.78 20.31
N THR A 253 -0.24 -2.50 19.98
CA THR A 253 -0.69 -1.31 20.74
C THR A 253 -0.10 -0.08 20.08
N ASP A 254 -0.93 0.77 19.48
CA ASP A 254 -0.80 2.24 19.58
C ASP A 254 -1.86 2.94 18.74
N LEU A 255 -3.04 3.12 19.35
CA LEU A 255 -3.86 4.29 19.08
C LEU A 255 -3.04 5.53 19.45
N VAL A 256 -2.66 6.36 18.47
CA VAL A 256 -2.31 7.76 18.73
C VAL A 256 -3.00 8.64 17.71
N ALA A 257 -3.76 9.57 18.27
CA ALA A 257 -4.57 10.59 17.61
C ALA A 257 -3.78 11.48 16.66
N ILE A 258 -4.47 11.99 15.65
CA ILE A 258 -4.11 13.24 14.99
C ILE A 258 -5.23 14.24 15.29
N SER A 259 -4.88 15.18 16.19
CA SER A 259 -5.62 16.34 16.73
C SER A 259 -7.03 16.11 17.30
#